data_AF-A0A329L6R1-F1
#
_entry.id   AF-A0A329L6R1-F1
#
_cell.length_a   1.000
_cell.length_b   1.000
_cell.length_c   1.000
_cell.angle_alpha   90.00
_cell.angle_beta   90.00
_cell.angle_gamma   90.00
#
_symmetry.space_group_name_H-M   'P 1'
#
loop_
_entity.id
_entity.type
_entity.pdbx_description
1 polymer ?
#
loop_
_entity_poly.entity_id
_entity_poly.type
_entity_poly.pdbx_seq_one_letter_code
_entity_poly.pdbx_strand_id
1 'polypeptide(L)'
;MAAVDAQFYWMSAKIPNDEFLLYAFDGEPADYPRAVERLRGRATVEPALTIRACDRSRLRYPLWVPAAVTPEQMVRHELGEDSWDGVLVAVAGLADDQLDIRRMAWRLHLFTSVRGIPGVTGRGTVAVLQVAHALADGARSAAMAAWLFGRPAPVCRRCPPH
;
A
#
# COMPACT_ATOMS: atom_id res chain seq x y z
N MET A 1 5.91 18.05 21.03
CA MET A 1 6.76 17.21 20.18
C MET A 1 7.60 16.36 21.11
N ALA A 2 7.27 15.08 21.27
CA ALA A 2 7.95 14.22 22.23
C ALA A 2 9.28 13.73 21.64
N ALA A 3 10.29 13.47 22.48
CA ALA A 3 11.64 13.06 22.04
C ALA A 3 11.65 11.81 21.14
N VAL A 4 10.59 10.99 21.22
CA VAL A 4 10.38 9.81 20.36
C VAL A 4 10.09 10.18 18.89
N ASP A 5 9.42 11.31 18.63
CA ASP A 5 9.04 11.72 17.27
C ASP A 5 10.26 12.16 16.44
N ALA A 6 11.28 12.72 17.09
CA ALA A 6 12.51 13.18 16.44
C ALA A 6 13.42 12.03 16.00
N GLN A 7 13.40 10.90 16.72
CA GLN A 7 14.23 9.73 16.44
C GLN A 7 13.70 8.93 15.23
N PHE A 8 12.38 8.76 15.11
CA PHE A 8 11.75 8.10 13.95
C PHE A 8 11.89 8.94 12.66
N TYR A 9 11.82 10.27 12.76
CA TYR A 9 12.05 11.15 11.62
C TYR A 9 13.50 11.10 11.11
N TRP A 10 14.48 11.11 12.01
CA TRP A 10 15.91 11.04 11.64
C TRP A 10 16.34 9.68 11.07
N MET A 11 15.73 8.57 11.51
CA MET A 11 16.00 7.24 10.96
C MET A 11 15.35 7.00 9.59
N SER A 12 14.12 7.51 9.36
CA SER A 12 13.42 7.39 8.07
C SER A 12 13.93 8.35 6.99
N ALA A 13 14.55 9.47 7.37
CA ALA A 13 15.17 10.40 6.42
C ALA A 13 16.48 9.84 5.79
N LYS A 14 17.01 8.71 6.29
CA LYS A 14 18.29 8.13 5.85
C LYS A 14 18.15 6.77 5.18
N ILE A 15 17.02 6.07 5.32
CA ILE A 15 16.75 4.79 4.65
C ILE A 15 15.28 4.83 4.19
N PRO A 16 15.00 4.92 2.87
CA PRO A 16 13.65 4.66 2.38
C PRO A 16 13.28 3.24 2.79
N ASN A 17 12.23 3.10 3.59
CA ASN A 17 11.72 1.79 3.98
C ASN A 17 10.21 1.84 3.85
N ASP A 18 9.70 1.43 2.70
CA ASP A 18 8.28 1.19 2.54
C ASP A 18 7.82 0.04 3.43
N GLU A 19 6.61 0.18 3.97
CA GLU A 19 5.93 -0.89 4.69
C GLU A 19 5.17 -1.77 3.68
N PHE A 20 5.31 -3.10 3.82
CA PHE A 20 4.61 -4.07 3.00
C PHE A 20 3.62 -4.87 3.86
N LEU A 21 2.33 -4.73 3.57
CA LEU A 21 1.26 -5.46 4.25
C LEU A 21 0.69 -6.52 3.31
N LEU A 22 0.83 -7.79 3.69
CA LEU A 22 0.39 -8.93 2.88
C LEU A 22 -0.95 -9.46 3.38
N TYR A 23 -1.89 -9.62 2.44
CA TYR A 23 -3.23 -10.18 2.67
C TYR A 23 -3.48 -11.32 1.70
N ALA A 24 -3.96 -12.45 2.21
CA ALA A 24 -4.37 -13.59 1.41
C ALA A 24 -5.90 -13.75 1.47
N PHE A 25 -6.51 -14.01 0.31
CA PHE A 25 -7.93 -14.23 0.16
C PHE A 25 -8.16 -15.63 -0.43
N ASP A 26 -9.10 -16.37 0.17
CA ASP A 26 -9.58 -17.63 -0.38
C ASP A 26 -10.47 -17.33 -1.59
N GLY A 27 -10.00 -17.76 -2.77
CA GLY A 27 -10.66 -17.51 -4.04
C GLY A 27 -10.03 -16.42 -4.91
N GLU A 28 -10.61 -16.30 -6.10
CA GLU A 28 -10.14 -15.43 -7.17
C GLU A 28 -11.25 -14.45 -7.58
N PRO A 29 -10.89 -13.23 -8.01
CA PRO A 29 -11.88 -12.33 -8.58
C PRO A 29 -12.45 -12.94 -9.86
N ALA A 30 -13.77 -13.13 -9.89
CA ALA A 30 -14.48 -13.63 -11.08
C ALA A 30 -14.26 -12.74 -12.33
N ASP A 31 -14.05 -11.45 -12.10
CA ASP A 31 -13.70 -10.45 -13.12
C ASP A 31 -12.60 -9.56 -12.53
N TYR A 32 -11.35 -9.84 -12.93
CA TYR A 32 -10.18 -9.11 -12.44
C TYR A 32 -10.22 -7.60 -12.79
N PRO A 33 -10.45 -7.19 -14.06
CA PRO A 33 -10.61 -5.78 -14.40
C PRO A 33 -11.63 -5.06 -13.52
N ARG A 34 -12.81 -5.65 -13.32
CA ARG A 34 -13.86 -5.06 -12.48
C ARG A 34 -13.47 -5.00 -11.00
N ALA A 35 -12.72 -5.98 -10.50
CA ALA A 35 -12.19 -5.96 -9.15
C ALA A 35 -11.19 -4.79 -8.95
N VAL A 36 -10.28 -4.59 -9.90
CA VAL A 36 -9.33 -3.46 -9.90
C VAL A 36 -10.06 -2.13 -9.97
N GLU A 37 -11.08 -2.01 -10.82
CA GLU A 37 -11.91 -0.79 -10.89
C GLU A 37 -12.59 -0.47 -9.56
N ARG A 38 -13.12 -1.48 -8.85
CA ARG A 38 -13.71 -1.30 -7.52
C ARG A 38 -12.67 -0.85 -6.50
N LEU A 39 -11.48 -1.46 -6.48
CA LEU A 39 -10.38 -1.06 -5.59
C LEU A 39 -9.98 0.40 -5.86
N ARG A 40 -9.82 0.78 -7.12
CA ARG A 40 -9.50 2.15 -7.52
C ARG A 40 -10.60 3.15 -7.15
N GLY A 41 -11.86 2.76 -7.34
CA GLY A 41 -13.02 3.58 -6.95
C GLY A 41 -13.04 3.85 -5.45
N ARG A 42 -12.79 2.82 -4.63
CA ARG A 42 -12.67 2.96 -3.17
C ARG A 42 -11.47 3.82 -2.78
N ALA A 43 -10.32 3.64 -3.41
CA ALA A 43 -9.14 4.46 -3.14
C ALA A 43 -9.38 5.94 -3.45
N THR A 44 -10.10 6.23 -4.54
CA THR A 44 -10.36 7.61 -5.01
C THR A 44 -11.20 8.43 -4.02
N VAL A 45 -12.04 7.78 -3.21
CA VAL A 45 -12.92 8.47 -2.25
C VAL A 45 -12.33 8.58 -0.84
N GLU A 46 -11.14 8.00 -0.58
CA GLU A 46 -10.49 8.02 0.74
C GLU A 46 -9.32 9.01 0.75
N PRO A 47 -9.41 10.12 1.50
CA PRO A 47 -8.34 11.12 1.60
C PRO A 47 -6.96 10.57 1.97
N ALA A 48 -6.90 9.49 2.74
CA ALA A 48 -5.64 8.85 3.09
C ALA A 48 -4.91 8.23 1.88
N LEU A 49 -5.65 7.89 0.82
CA LEU A 49 -5.17 7.25 -0.41
C LEU A 49 -5.02 8.26 -1.57
N THR A 50 -5.48 9.50 -1.42
CA THR A 50 -5.45 10.54 -2.46
C THR A 50 -4.46 11.66 -2.13
N ILE A 51 -3.28 11.31 -1.62
CA ILE A 51 -2.22 12.26 -1.29
C ILE A 51 -0.85 11.81 -1.77
N ARG A 52 0.01 12.79 -2.06
CA ARG A 52 1.44 12.61 -2.37
C ARG A 52 2.26 13.71 -1.70
N ALA A 53 3.56 13.50 -1.57
CA ALA A 53 4.47 14.52 -1.10
C ALA A 53 4.73 15.57 -2.19
N CYS A 54 4.72 16.85 -1.81
CA CYS A 54 5.15 17.95 -2.66
C CYS A 54 6.28 18.69 -1.95
N ASP A 55 7.46 18.66 -2.56
CA ASP A 55 8.58 19.48 -2.14
C ASP A 55 8.45 20.87 -2.79
N ARG A 56 8.26 21.91 -1.96
CA ARG A 56 8.14 23.29 -2.43
C ARG A 56 9.48 24.03 -2.49
N SER A 57 10.51 23.54 -1.79
CA SER A 57 11.88 24.07 -1.83
C SER A 57 12.79 23.29 -0.88
N ARG A 58 14.10 23.24 -1.17
CA ARG A 58 15.15 22.63 -0.31
C ARG A 58 15.23 23.18 1.13
N LEU A 59 14.58 24.31 1.42
CA LEU A 59 14.58 25.00 2.73
C LEU A 59 13.25 24.83 3.50
N ARG A 60 12.28 24.08 2.96
CA ARG A 60 10.98 23.87 3.61
C ARG A 60 10.65 22.38 3.66
N TYR A 61 9.96 21.98 4.72
CA TYR A 61 9.48 20.61 4.84
C TYR A 61 8.49 20.25 3.72
N PRO A 62 8.52 19.00 3.22
CA PRO A 62 7.57 18.53 2.23
C PRO A 62 6.15 18.52 2.82
N LEU A 63 5.16 18.83 1.99
CA LEU A 63 3.75 18.85 2.36
C LEU A 63 3.00 17.74 1.65
N TRP A 64 2.05 17.12 2.35
CA TRP A 64 1.07 16.23 1.72
C TRP A 64 0.07 17.07 0.95
N VAL A 65 -0.04 16.83 -0.35
CA VAL A 65 -0.99 17.52 -1.23
C VAL A 65 -1.94 16.50 -1.87
N PRO A 66 -3.17 16.91 -2.23
CA PRO A 66 -4.08 16.04 -2.97
C PRO A 66 -3.46 15.51 -4.26
N ALA A 67 -3.74 14.25 -4.56
CA ALA A 67 -3.30 13.54 -5.75
C ALA A 67 -4.39 12.56 -6.20
N ALA A 68 -4.61 12.46 -7.52
CA ALA A 68 -5.51 11.47 -8.07
C ALA A 68 -4.92 10.06 -7.93
N VAL A 69 -5.78 9.07 -7.75
CA VAL A 69 -5.36 7.66 -7.83
C VAL A 69 -5.15 7.29 -9.29
N THR A 70 -3.96 6.81 -9.63
CA THR A 70 -3.59 6.48 -11.00
C THR A 70 -3.53 4.96 -11.21
N PRO A 71 -3.64 4.45 -12.45
CA PRO A 71 -3.57 3.01 -12.72
C PRO A 71 -2.28 2.35 -12.23
N GLU A 72 -1.16 3.09 -12.18
CA GLU A 72 0.14 2.61 -11.74
C GLU A 72 0.18 2.20 -10.25
N GLN A 73 -0.86 2.54 -9.48
CA GLN A 73 -1.00 2.11 -8.09
C GLN A 73 -1.64 0.72 -7.96
N MET A 74 -2.06 0.10 -9.05
CA MET A 74 -2.61 -1.26 -9.11
C MET A 74 -1.75 -2.11 -10.04
N VAL A 75 -0.85 -2.89 -9.48
CA VAL A 75 0.09 -3.71 -10.26
C VAL A 75 -0.33 -5.16 -10.17
N ARG A 76 -0.65 -5.77 -11.31
CA ARG A 76 -0.76 -7.22 -11.40
C ARG A 76 0.63 -7.81 -11.60
N HIS A 77 0.96 -8.84 -10.83
CA HIS A 77 2.14 -9.65 -11.08
C HIS A 77 1.75 -10.97 -11.73
N GLU A 78 2.49 -11.34 -12.76
CA GLU A 78 2.48 -12.68 -13.34
C GLU A 78 3.70 -13.40 -12.79
N LEU A 79 3.48 -14.52 -12.11
CA LEU A 79 4.57 -15.33 -11.57
C LEU A 79 4.95 -16.40 -12.60
N GLY A 80 6.24 -16.74 -12.69
CA GLY A 80 6.67 -17.89 -13.48
C GLY A 80 6.05 -19.20 -12.97
N GLU A 81 5.82 -19.27 -11.66
CA GLU A 81 5.02 -20.29 -11.00
C GLU A 81 3.99 -19.63 -10.08
N ASP A 82 2.69 -19.88 -10.27
CA ASP A 82 1.63 -19.34 -9.41
C ASP A 82 1.59 -20.05 -8.03
N SER A 83 2.70 -20.05 -7.30
CA SER A 83 2.88 -20.67 -6.01
C SER A 83 3.02 -19.62 -4.91
N TRP A 84 2.69 -20.01 -3.69
CA TRP A 84 2.91 -19.19 -2.50
C TRP A 84 4.38 -18.79 -2.34
N ASP A 85 5.32 -19.71 -2.59
CA ASP A 85 6.76 -19.41 -2.52
C ASP A 85 7.16 -18.39 -3.61
N GLY A 86 6.59 -18.49 -4.81
CA GLY A 86 6.78 -17.51 -5.87
C GLY A 86 6.30 -16.11 -5.49
N VAL A 87 5.17 -16.02 -4.76
CA VAL A 87 4.70 -14.75 -4.18
C VAL A 87 5.70 -14.23 -3.17
N LEU A 88 6.19 -15.05 -2.24
CA LEU A 88 7.15 -14.61 -1.22
C LEU A 88 8.46 -14.09 -1.84
N VAL A 89 8.97 -14.77 -2.88
CA VAL A 89 10.14 -14.31 -3.64
C VAL A 89 9.86 -12.97 -4.33
N ALA A 90 8.71 -12.83 -5.00
CA ALA A 90 8.33 -11.58 -5.64
C ALA A 90 8.20 -10.43 -4.63
N VAL A 91 7.60 -10.69 -3.46
CA VAL A 91 7.46 -9.71 -2.38
C VAL A 91 8.82 -9.30 -1.81
N ALA A 92 9.75 -10.24 -1.62
CA ALA A 92 11.11 -9.93 -1.20
C ALA A 92 11.81 -8.98 -2.19
N GLY A 93 11.59 -9.18 -3.50
CA GLY A 93 12.11 -8.29 -4.54
C GLY A 93 11.47 -6.90 -4.60
N LEU A 94 10.28 -6.70 -4.03
CA LEU A 94 9.65 -5.37 -3.97
C LEU A 94 10.43 -4.39 -3.08
N ALA A 95 11.23 -4.90 -2.14
CA ALA A 95 12.09 -4.07 -1.31
C ALA A 95 13.12 -3.27 -2.14
N ASP A 96 13.45 -3.74 -3.34
CA ASP A 96 14.35 -3.04 -4.26
C ASP A 96 13.64 -1.96 -5.10
N ASP A 97 12.29 -1.95 -5.13
CA ASP A 97 11.45 -0.97 -5.86
C ASP A 97 10.69 -0.05 -4.90
N GLN A 98 11.43 0.80 -4.18
CA GLN A 98 10.88 1.78 -3.23
C GLN A 98 10.06 2.87 -3.95
N LEU A 99 8.99 3.35 -3.30
CA LEU A 99 8.10 4.37 -3.82
C LEU A 99 8.78 5.74 -3.92
N ASP A 100 8.58 6.44 -5.04
CA ASP A 100 8.74 7.90 -5.08
C ASP A 100 7.48 8.54 -4.51
N ILE A 101 7.54 8.93 -3.23
CA ILE A 101 6.42 9.59 -2.51
C ILE A 101 5.91 10.87 -3.18
N ARG A 102 6.70 11.48 -4.08
CA ARG A 102 6.29 12.65 -4.86
C ARG A 102 5.36 12.31 -6.00
N ARG A 103 5.34 11.03 -6.42
CA ARG A 103 4.46 10.48 -7.46
C ARG A 103 3.27 9.76 -6.82
N MET A 104 3.53 8.82 -5.92
CA MET A 104 2.50 8.05 -5.22
C MET A 104 3.02 7.64 -3.84
N ALA A 105 2.15 7.67 -2.83
CA ALA A 105 2.53 7.34 -1.46
C ALA A 105 2.23 5.87 -1.08
N TRP A 106 1.55 5.15 -1.98
CA TRP A 106 1.21 3.74 -1.84
C TRP A 106 1.01 3.09 -3.20
N ARG A 107 1.16 1.76 -3.25
CA ARG A 107 0.89 0.90 -4.39
C ARG A 107 0.35 -0.45 -3.91
N LEU A 108 -0.60 -1.02 -4.63
CA LEU A 108 -1.17 -2.33 -4.37
C LEU A 108 -0.69 -3.32 -5.44
N HIS A 109 -0.04 -4.39 -4.99
CA HIS A 109 0.41 -5.49 -5.81
C HIS A 109 -0.55 -6.66 -5.68
N LEU A 110 -0.99 -7.22 -6.81
CA LEU A 110 -1.99 -8.27 -6.89
C LEU A 110 -1.43 -9.50 -7.57
N PHE A 111 -1.49 -10.62 -6.87
CA PHE A 111 -1.13 -11.96 -7.35
C PHE A 111 -2.40 -12.80 -7.38
N THR A 112 -2.82 -13.25 -8.57
CA THR A 112 -4.03 -14.06 -8.75
C THR A 112 -3.67 -15.52 -8.95
N SER A 113 -4.65 -16.43 -8.79
CA SER A 113 -4.48 -17.84 -9.11
C SER A 113 -3.41 -18.57 -8.30
N VAL A 114 -3.02 -18.04 -7.14
CA VAL A 114 -1.91 -18.55 -6.32
C VAL A 114 -2.32 -19.84 -5.62
N ARG A 115 -1.47 -20.87 -5.71
CA ARG A 115 -1.65 -22.17 -5.07
C ARG A 115 -0.78 -22.30 -3.82
N GLY A 116 -1.24 -23.12 -2.87
CA GLY A 116 -0.46 -23.45 -1.67
C GLY A 116 -0.40 -22.34 -0.63
N ILE A 117 -1.30 -21.36 -0.69
CA ILE A 117 -1.43 -20.35 0.36
C ILE A 117 -1.83 -21.04 1.67
N PRO A 118 -1.13 -20.79 2.79
CA PRO A 118 -1.51 -21.34 4.09
C PRO A 118 -2.97 -21.01 4.46
N GLY A 119 -3.76 -22.04 4.77
CA GLY A 119 -5.17 -21.89 5.15
C GLY A 119 -6.17 -21.78 3.99
N VAL A 120 -5.70 -21.83 2.73
CA VAL A 120 -6.54 -21.84 1.52
C VAL A 120 -6.46 -23.22 0.88
N THR A 121 -7.60 -23.83 0.58
CA THR A 121 -7.65 -25.19 0.00
C THR A 121 -7.51 -25.19 -1.52
N GLY A 122 -7.93 -24.11 -2.17
CA GLY A 122 -7.90 -23.94 -3.62
C GLY A 122 -6.88 -22.91 -4.10
N ARG A 123 -7.23 -22.23 -5.19
CA ARG A 123 -6.51 -21.04 -5.63
C ARG A 123 -7.00 -19.83 -4.86
N GLY A 124 -6.08 -18.96 -4.48
CA GLY A 124 -6.38 -17.71 -3.82
C GLY A 124 -5.76 -16.51 -4.52
N THR A 125 -6.05 -15.36 -3.94
CA THR A 125 -5.50 -14.07 -4.36
C THR A 125 -4.66 -13.51 -3.22
N VAL A 126 -3.45 -13.08 -3.52
CA VAL A 126 -2.60 -12.37 -2.57
C VAL A 126 -2.53 -10.91 -2.98
N ALA A 127 -2.79 -10.01 -2.03
CA ALA A 127 -2.67 -8.57 -2.21
C ALA A 127 -1.62 -8.03 -1.25
N VAL A 128 -0.65 -7.27 -1.77
CA VAL A 128 0.42 -6.66 -0.99
C VAL A 128 0.33 -5.17 -1.13
N LEU A 129 0.01 -4.50 -0.03
CA LEU A 129 -0.04 -3.04 0.03
C LEU A 129 1.36 -2.52 0.42
N GLN A 130 2.04 -1.90 -0.53
CA GLN A 130 3.26 -1.14 -0.30
C GLN A 130 2.89 0.30 0.06
N VAL A 131 3.36 0.79 1.21
CA VAL A 131 3.07 2.13 1.72
C VAL A 131 4.35 2.80 2.15
N ALA A 132 4.57 4.04 1.72
CA ALA A 132 5.69 4.81 2.24
C ALA A 132 5.53 5.02 3.75
N HIS A 133 6.55 4.69 4.55
CA HIS A 133 6.47 4.82 6.01
C HIS A 133 6.21 6.27 6.48
N ALA A 134 6.58 7.26 5.67
CA ALA A 134 6.23 8.66 5.90
C ALA A 134 4.72 8.93 5.85
N LEU A 135 3.96 8.12 5.10
CA LEU A 135 2.51 8.24 4.95
C LEU A 135 1.76 7.66 6.15
N ALA A 136 2.16 6.48 6.62
CA ALA A 136 1.38 5.72 7.59
C ALA A 136 2.27 4.88 8.51
N ASP A 137 1.84 4.79 9.77
CA ASP A 137 2.25 3.73 10.68
C ASP A 137 1.43 2.47 10.40
N GLY A 138 1.83 1.31 10.93
CA GLY A 138 1.16 0.05 10.62
C GLY A 138 -0.34 0.01 10.96
N ALA A 139 -0.80 0.76 11.96
CA ALA A 139 -2.23 0.85 12.27
C ALA A 139 -2.99 1.63 11.19
N ARG A 140 -2.43 2.75 10.73
CA ARG A 140 -3.00 3.53 9.62
C ARG A 140 -2.92 2.76 8.30
N SER A 141 -1.81 2.08 8.02
CA SER A 141 -1.65 1.23 6.83
C SER A 141 -2.66 0.09 6.80
N ALA A 142 -2.89 -0.59 7.94
CA ALA A 142 -3.91 -1.62 8.07
C ALA A 142 -5.33 -1.06 7.89
N ALA A 143 -5.60 0.16 8.38
CA ALA A 143 -6.89 0.80 8.16
C ALA A 143 -7.13 1.15 6.68
N MET A 144 -6.08 1.62 5.99
CA MET A 144 -6.13 1.86 4.54
C MET A 144 -6.39 0.57 3.75
N ALA A 145 -5.69 -0.52 4.09
CA ALA A 145 -5.93 -1.83 3.50
C ALA A 145 -7.37 -2.32 3.76
N ALA A 146 -7.85 -2.23 5.01
CA ALA A 146 -9.22 -2.59 5.36
C ALA A 146 -10.25 -1.79 4.56
N TRP A 147 -10.02 -0.48 4.38
CA TRP A 147 -10.85 0.34 3.50
C TRP A 147 -10.82 -0.17 2.07
N LEU A 148 -9.64 -0.41 1.48
CA LEU A 148 -9.53 -0.95 0.11
C LEU A 148 -10.32 -2.25 -0.06
N PHE A 149 -10.19 -3.18 0.89
CA PHE A 149 -10.82 -4.51 0.82
C PHE A 149 -12.28 -4.57 1.30
N GLY A 150 -12.94 -3.42 1.52
CA GLY A 150 -14.39 -3.37 1.65
C GLY A 150 -14.94 -3.01 3.03
N ARG A 151 -14.10 -2.65 4.01
CA ARG A 151 -14.60 -2.14 5.31
C ARG A 151 -15.47 -0.90 5.10
N PRO A 152 -16.67 -0.82 5.72
CA PRO A 152 -17.59 0.29 5.48
C PRO A 152 -17.17 1.60 6.17
N ALA A 153 -16.38 1.51 7.24
CA ALA A 153 -15.88 2.68 7.97
C ALA A 153 -14.62 3.25 7.29
N PRO A 154 -14.55 4.58 7.06
CA PRO A 154 -13.39 5.24 6.47
C PRO A 154 -12.17 5.18 7.38
N VAL A 155 -10.98 5.47 6.83
CA VAL A 155 -9.75 5.50 7.61
C VAL A 155 -9.83 6.65 8.62
N CYS A 156 -9.61 6.35 9.91
CA CYS A 156 -9.62 7.40 10.95
C CYS A 156 -8.62 8.50 10.58
N ARG A 157 -9.09 9.75 10.58
CA ARG A 157 -8.23 10.92 10.35
C ARG A 157 -7.27 11.05 11.53
N ARG A 158 -5.97 11.24 11.25
CA ARG A 158 -5.03 11.67 12.30
C ARG A 158 -5.52 13.02 12.84
N CYS A 159 -5.64 13.14 14.15
CA CYS A 159 -5.83 14.44 14.80
C CYS A 159 -4.55 15.27 14.55
N PRO A 160 -4.62 16.54 14.12
CA PRO A 160 -3.42 17.36 14.05
C PRO A 160 -2.83 17.53 15.46
N PRO A 161 -1.51 17.54 15.62
CA PRO A 161 -0.91 17.88 16.91
C PRO A 161 -1.33 19.31 17.28
N HIS A 162 -1.76 19.50 18.53
CA HIS A 162 -2.06 20.79 19.14
C HIS A 162 -0.83 21.69 19.22
#